data_AF-A0A1L5KHC0-F1
#
_entry.id   AF-A0A1L5KHC0-F1
#
_cell.length_a   1.000
_cell.length_b   1.000
_cell.length_c   1.000
_cell.angle_alpha   90.00
_cell.angle_beta   90.00
_cell.angle_gamma   90.00
#
_symmetry.space_group_name_H-M   'P 1'
#
loop_
_entity.id
_entity.type
_entity.pdbx_description
1 polymer ?
#
loop_
_entity_poly.entity_id
_entity_poly.type
_entity_poly.pdbx_seq_one_letter_code
_entity_poly.pdbx_strand_id
1 'polypeptide(L)'
;RYLQYDTLAQNGLQHFDSWASTFGETVTALELAPEGTNYRAKTRFAKFYNLPELMHMFREVADIQTADMLKLPVPKVNYHNIKTKPSEIQTEMVASLAKRAEKVRARLVEPNIDNMLKITNDGRKLALDQRMIDPMLPDDPDSKVNACVDNVYRIWEEHADTKATQLVFCDLSTPKNDGTFNVYDDMREKLIARGIPAEQIRFIHEATTDAQKKELFGKVRSGEVRVLFGSTPKMGAGTNVQDRLIAIHNLDCPWRPSDVGRILRTFKIKKNVEVTDNGKDNF
;
A
#
# COMPACT_ATOMS: atom_id res chain seq x y z
N ARG A 1 -23.95 -10.48 18.06
CA ARG A 1 -24.90 -11.58 17.79
C ARG A 1 -24.21 -12.50 16.79
N TYR A 2 -23.97 -13.77 17.14
CA TYR A 2 -23.32 -14.72 16.22
C TYR A 2 -24.27 -15.05 15.06
N LEU A 3 -23.74 -15.15 13.84
CA LEU A 3 -24.56 -15.33 12.63
C LEU A 3 -25.14 -16.76 12.51
N GLN A 4 -24.51 -17.77 13.12
CA GLN A 4 -24.81 -19.20 12.93
C GLN A 4 -24.50 -20.05 14.18
N TYR A 5 -24.82 -19.56 15.38
CA TYR A 5 -24.44 -20.24 16.63
C TYR A 5 -24.98 -21.67 16.72
N ASP A 6 -26.27 -21.87 16.41
CA ASP A 6 -26.92 -23.18 16.53
C ASP A 6 -26.32 -24.21 15.55
N THR A 7 -26.05 -23.80 14.30
CA THR A 7 -25.36 -24.63 13.30
C THR A 7 -23.96 -25.00 13.75
N LEU A 8 -23.17 -24.05 14.28
CA LEU A 8 -21.83 -24.33 14.80
C LEU A 8 -21.88 -25.26 16.02
N ALA A 9 -22.88 -25.12 16.89
CA ALA A 9 -23.09 -25.99 18.05
C ALA A 9 -23.41 -27.44 17.64
N GLN A 10 -24.30 -27.63 16.67
CA GLN A 10 -24.64 -28.96 16.13
C GLN A 10 -23.44 -29.68 15.51
N ASN A 11 -22.53 -28.92 14.89
CA ASN A 11 -21.32 -29.46 14.25
C ASN A 11 -20.11 -29.55 15.21
N GLY A 12 -20.26 -29.19 16.50
CA GLY A 12 -19.17 -29.22 17.47
C GLY A 12 -18.10 -28.14 17.28
N LEU A 13 -18.41 -27.07 16.54
CA LEU A 13 -17.50 -26.00 16.11
C LEU A 13 -17.60 -24.74 16.99
N GLN A 14 -17.96 -24.91 18.25
CA GLN A 14 -18.16 -23.80 19.19
C GLN A 14 -16.84 -23.10 19.57
N HIS A 15 -15.73 -23.83 19.48
CA HIS A 15 -14.40 -23.34 19.79
C HIS A 15 -13.53 -23.25 18.54
N PHE A 16 -12.63 -22.27 18.52
CA PHE A 16 -11.69 -22.08 17.41
C PHE A 16 -10.83 -23.32 17.19
N ASP A 17 -10.38 -23.98 18.26
CA ASP A 17 -9.52 -25.17 18.16
C ASP A 17 -10.25 -26.34 17.49
N SER A 18 -11.54 -26.54 17.81
CA SER A 18 -12.39 -27.53 17.13
C SER A 18 -12.47 -27.21 15.64
N TRP A 19 -12.77 -25.97 15.29
CA TRP A 19 -12.83 -25.53 13.89
C TRP A 19 -11.49 -25.68 13.16
N ALA A 20 -10.40 -25.27 13.79
CA ALA A 20 -9.06 -25.33 13.23
C ALA A 20 -8.60 -26.78 13.03
N SER A 21 -9.02 -27.71 13.89
CA SER A 21 -8.73 -29.14 13.73
C SER A 21 -9.53 -29.80 12.60
N THR A 22 -10.78 -29.37 12.39
CA THR A 22 -11.68 -29.92 11.37
C THR A 22 -11.38 -29.39 9.97
N PHE A 23 -11.03 -28.10 9.88
CA PHE A 23 -10.88 -27.40 8.59
C PHE A 23 -9.48 -26.83 8.36
N GLY A 24 -8.63 -26.66 9.37
CA GLY A 24 -7.33 -26.02 9.22
C GLY A 24 -6.21 -27.00 8.91
N GLU A 25 -5.42 -26.71 7.87
CA GLU A 25 -4.16 -27.41 7.59
C GLU A 25 -2.98 -26.48 7.89
N THR A 26 -2.07 -26.96 8.73
CA THR A 26 -0.82 -26.25 9.03
C THR A 26 0.26 -26.63 8.03
N VAL A 27 0.94 -25.63 7.49
CA VAL A 27 2.07 -25.81 6.60
C VAL A 27 3.27 -25.12 7.23
N THR A 28 4.37 -25.86 7.34
CA THR A 28 5.67 -25.31 7.70
C THR A 28 6.37 -24.88 6.43
N ALA A 29 6.60 -23.57 6.31
CA ALA A 29 7.33 -23.01 5.18
C ALA A 29 8.55 -22.23 5.69
N LEU A 30 9.62 -22.22 4.89
CA LEU A 30 10.73 -21.30 5.09
C LEU A 30 10.27 -19.91 4.63
N GLU A 31 10.24 -18.95 5.56
CA GLU A 31 9.94 -17.55 5.30
C GLU A 31 11.19 -16.70 5.53
N LEU A 32 11.33 -15.61 4.79
CA LEU A 32 12.36 -14.62 5.07
C LEU A 32 12.09 -14.03 6.47
N ALA A 33 13.13 -13.93 7.28
CA ALA A 33 13.05 -13.33 8.60
C ALA A 33 12.75 -11.83 8.47
N PRO A 34 12.08 -11.19 9.45
CA PRO A 34 11.63 -9.79 9.35
C PRO A 34 12.75 -8.76 9.11
N GLU A 35 14.01 -9.16 9.28
CA GLU A 35 15.21 -8.35 9.08
C GLU A 35 15.78 -8.42 7.64
N GLY A 36 15.23 -9.30 6.79
CA GLY A 36 15.63 -9.43 5.38
C GLY A 36 16.88 -10.28 5.11
N THR A 37 17.58 -10.77 6.14
CA THR A 37 18.91 -11.39 5.96
C THR A 37 18.94 -12.92 6.10
N ASN A 38 18.01 -13.52 6.83
CA ASN A 38 18.00 -14.97 7.13
C ASN A 38 16.64 -15.61 6.81
N TYR A 39 16.58 -16.93 6.67
CA TYR A 39 15.33 -17.68 6.56
C TYR A 39 14.95 -18.34 7.89
N ARG A 40 13.64 -18.38 8.19
CA ARG A 40 13.09 -19.06 9.35
C ARG A 40 11.95 -19.97 8.93
N ALA A 41 11.99 -21.22 9.40
CA ALA A 41 10.84 -22.12 9.29
C ALA A 41 9.72 -21.61 10.21
N LYS A 42 8.56 -21.32 9.63
CA LYS A 42 7.37 -20.90 10.36
C LYS A 42 6.20 -21.80 9.98
N THR A 43 5.53 -22.35 10.99
CA THR A 43 4.30 -23.11 10.83
C THR A 43 3.12 -22.15 10.90
N ARG A 44 2.26 -22.18 9.87
CA ARG A 44 1.06 -21.34 9.78
C ARG A 44 -0.11 -22.13 9.20
N PHE A 45 -1.33 -21.70 9.48
CA PHE A 45 -2.49 -22.14 8.71
C PHE A 45 -2.36 -21.60 7.29
N ALA A 46 -2.31 -22.49 6.30
CA ALA A 46 -2.11 -22.10 4.90
C ALA A 46 -3.13 -22.74 3.95
N LYS A 47 -3.79 -23.82 4.39
CA LYS A 47 -4.74 -24.58 3.57
C LYS A 47 -5.94 -25.00 4.43
N PHE A 48 -6.97 -25.47 3.74
CA PHE A 48 -8.19 -25.95 4.38
C PHE A 48 -8.51 -27.39 3.98
N TYR A 49 -8.90 -28.21 4.95
CA TYR A 49 -9.58 -29.48 4.75
C TYR A 49 -11.08 -29.25 4.62
N ASN A 50 -11.81 -30.16 3.96
CA ASN A 50 -13.29 -30.15 3.89
C ASN A 50 -13.86 -28.79 3.44
N LEU A 51 -13.22 -28.18 2.43
CA LEU A 51 -13.58 -26.87 1.91
C LEU A 51 -15.04 -26.80 1.40
N PRO A 52 -15.59 -27.82 0.70
CA PRO A 52 -16.99 -27.80 0.27
C PRO A 52 -17.97 -27.64 1.44
N GLU A 53 -17.75 -28.37 2.54
CA GLU A 53 -18.58 -28.36 3.74
C GLU A 53 -18.48 -27.02 4.48
N LEU A 54 -17.25 -26.51 4.62
CA LEU A 54 -17.01 -25.18 5.18
C LEU A 54 -17.73 -24.09 4.37
N MET A 55 -17.65 -24.16 3.03
CA MET A 55 -18.29 -23.21 2.14
C MET A 55 -19.82 -23.34 2.13
N HIS A 56 -20.36 -24.55 2.29
CA HIS A 56 -21.80 -24.77 2.40
C HIS A 56 -22.35 -24.10 3.66
N MET A 57 -21.72 -24.33 4.81
CA MET A 57 -22.07 -23.73 6.09
C MET A 57 -21.96 -22.20 6.05
N PHE A 58 -20.87 -21.66 5.48
CA PHE A 58 -20.70 -20.21 5.35
C PHE A 58 -21.76 -19.56 4.43
N ARG A 59 -22.22 -20.27 3.40
CA ARG A 59 -23.27 -19.78 2.47
C ARG A 59 -24.66 -19.71 3.08
N GLU A 60 -24.93 -20.38 4.20
CA GLU A 60 -26.21 -20.23 4.92
C GLU A 60 -26.41 -18.80 5.44
N VAL A 61 -25.31 -18.10 5.74
CA VAL A 61 -25.33 -16.76 6.35
C VAL A 61 -24.71 -15.67 5.49
N ALA A 62 -24.11 -16.02 4.35
CA ALA A 62 -23.42 -15.08 3.48
C ALA A 62 -23.66 -15.39 2.00
N ASP A 63 -24.05 -14.36 1.24
CA ASP A 63 -23.97 -14.39 -0.21
C ASP A 63 -22.57 -13.92 -0.65
N ILE A 64 -21.93 -14.67 -1.54
CA ILE A 64 -20.59 -14.38 -2.03
C ILE A 64 -20.67 -14.18 -3.54
N GLN A 65 -20.57 -12.91 -3.95
CA GLN A 65 -20.40 -12.54 -5.35
C GLN A 65 -18.95 -12.18 -5.61
N THR A 66 -18.29 -12.96 -6.48
CA THR A 66 -16.94 -12.66 -6.93
C THR A 66 -16.97 -11.67 -8.10
N ALA A 67 -15.83 -11.04 -8.40
CA ALA A 67 -15.73 -10.11 -9.53
C ALA A 67 -16.15 -10.76 -10.86
N ASP A 68 -15.78 -12.04 -11.04
CA ASP A 68 -16.10 -12.83 -12.24
C ASP A 68 -17.60 -13.14 -12.37
N MET A 69 -18.31 -13.28 -11.25
CA MET A 69 -19.76 -13.47 -11.23
C MET A 69 -20.52 -12.21 -11.65
N LEU A 70 -20.00 -11.03 -11.28
CA LEU A 70 -20.66 -9.75 -11.55
C LEU A 70 -20.55 -9.30 -13.01
N LYS A 71 -19.58 -9.82 -13.78
CA LYS A 71 -19.35 -9.52 -15.21
C LYS A 71 -19.41 -8.02 -15.54
N LEU A 72 -18.99 -7.18 -14.60
CA LEU A 72 -19.01 -5.74 -14.76
C LEU A 72 -17.95 -5.32 -15.78
N PRO A 73 -18.21 -4.32 -16.63
CA PRO A 73 -17.18 -3.75 -17.48
C PRO A 73 -16.11 -3.13 -16.57
N VAL A 74 -14.97 -3.80 -16.49
CA VAL A 74 -13.78 -3.33 -15.78
C VAL A 74 -12.69 -3.06 -16.81
N PRO A 75 -11.91 -1.98 -16.65
CA PRO A 75 -10.83 -1.66 -17.56
C PRO A 75 -9.72 -2.72 -17.44
N LYS A 76 -8.97 -2.91 -18.52
CA LYS A 76 -7.73 -3.69 -18.43
C LYS A 76 -6.71 -2.88 -17.63
N VAL A 77 -6.18 -3.49 -16.57
CA VAL A 77 -5.14 -2.88 -15.74
C VAL A 77 -3.79 -3.44 -16.16
N ASN A 78 -2.82 -2.56 -16.42
CA ASN A 78 -1.44 -2.94 -16.69
C ASN A 78 -0.62 -2.68 -15.43
N TYR A 79 0.01 -3.72 -14.89
CA TYR A 79 0.83 -3.63 -13.69
C TYR A 79 2.29 -3.48 -14.06
N HIS A 80 2.93 -2.45 -13.55
CA HIS A 80 4.35 -2.16 -13.71
C HIS A 80 5.01 -2.22 -12.34
N ASN A 81 5.98 -3.10 -12.15
CA ASN A 81 6.76 -3.15 -10.93
C ASN A 81 8.11 -2.47 -11.16
N ILE A 82 8.32 -1.30 -10.55
CA ILE A 82 9.56 -0.54 -10.69
C ILE A 82 10.48 -0.91 -9.54
N LYS A 83 11.63 -1.48 -9.90
CA LYS A 83 12.68 -1.84 -8.94
C LYS A 83 13.79 -0.81 -9.03
N THR A 84 14.11 -0.23 -7.89
CA THR A 84 15.28 0.64 -7.75
C THR A 84 16.37 -0.11 -6.99
N LYS A 85 17.63 0.19 -7.29
CA LYS A 85 18.75 -0.38 -6.52
C LYS A 85 18.90 0.44 -5.24
N PRO A 86 19.22 -0.21 -4.10
CA PRO A 86 19.50 0.53 -2.88
C PRO A 86 20.78 1.35 -3.06
N SER A 87 20.78 2.56 -2.50
CA SER A 87 21.98 3.39 -2.43
C SER A 87 23.03 2.75 -1.50
N GLU A 88 24.29 3.20 -1.57
CA GLU A 88 25.33 2.77 -0.64
C GLU A 88 24.92 3.07 0.82
N ILE A 89 24.39 4.28 1.05
CA ILE A 89 23.88 4.74 2.35
C ILE A 89 22.74 3.84 2.84
N GLN A 90 21.77 3.52 1.97
CA GLN A 90 20.66 2.62 2.32
C GLN A 90 21.18 1.23 2.68
N THR A 91 22.15 0.71 1.95
CA THR A 91 22.76 -0.61 2.20
C THR A 91 23.41 -0.66 3.59
N GLU A 92 24.16 0.38 3.95
CA GLU A 92 24.76 0.51 5.29
C GLU A 92 23.69 0.63 6.40
N MET A 93 22.64 1.41 6.17
CA MET A 93 21.55 1.57 7.11
C MET A 93 20.78 0.27 7.32
N VAL A 94 20.51 -0.52 6.27
CA VAL A 94 19.91 -1.85 6.38
C VAL A 94 20.79 -2.78 7.22
N ALA A 95 22.11 -2.76 7.01
CA ALA A 95 23.03 -3.54 7.84
C ALA A 95 22.99 -3.12 9.33
N SER A 96 22.77 -1.82 9.62
CA SER A 96 22.58 -1.34 10.98
C SER A 96 21.27 -1.84 11.62
N LEU A 97 20.19 -1.94 10.84
CA LEU A 97 18.90 -2.48 11.31
C LEU A 97 19.01 -3.97 11.64
N ALA A 98 19.76 -4.74 10.85
CA ALA A 98 20.04 -6.15 11.15
C ALA A 98 20.78 -6.29 12.49
N LYS A 99 21.79 -5.45 12.76
CA LYS A 99 22.50 -5.42 14.06
C LYS A 99 21.56 -5.09 15.23
N ARG A 100 20.62 -4.16 15.05
CA ARG A 100 19.59 -3.82 16.06
C ARG A 100 18.68 -5.01 16.34
N ALA A 101 18.23 -5.70 15.30
CA ALA A 101 17.34 -6.84 15.44
C ALA A 101 18.00 -8.01 16.17
N GLU A 102 19.28 -8.29 15.91
CA GLU A 102 20.03 -9.31 16.64
C GLU A 102 20.15 -8.99 18.13
N LYS A 103 20.36 -7.72 18.50
CA LYS A 103 20.36 -7.30 19.91
C LYS A 103 19.01 -7.50 20.58
N VAL A 104 17.91 -7.16 19.90
CA VAL A 104 16.54 -7.37 20.39
C VAL A 104 16.26 -8.86 20.58
N ARG A 105 16.66 -9.71 19.62
CA ARG A 105 16.52 -11.17 19.72
C ARG A 105 17.32 -11.77 20.88
N ALA A 106 18.53 -11.28 21.08
CA ALA A 106 19.40 -11.67 22.18
C ALA A 106 18.93 -11.09 23.54
N ARG A 107 17.82 -10.34 23.58
CA ARG A 107 17.29 -9.65 24.78
C ARG A 107 18.33 -8.74 25.45
N LEU A 108 19.23 -8.17 24.66
CA LEU A 108 20.25 -7.21 25.11
C LEU A 108 19.71 -5.78 25.19
N VAL A 109 18.48 -5.57 24.75
CA VAL A 109 17.80 -4.26 24.75
C VAL A 109 16.38 -4.46 25.26
N GLU A 110 15.92 -3.53 26.10
CA GLU A 110 14.55 -3.54 26.59
C GLU A 110 13.54 -3.22 25.46
N PRO A 111 12.38 -3.91 25.39
CA PRO A 111 11.40 -3.72 24.32
C PRO A 111 10.81 -2.30 24.17
N ASN A 112 10.85 -1.49 25.23
CA ASN A 112 10.45 -0.08 25.24
C ASN A 112 11.47 0.84 24.52
N ILE A 113 12.76 0.46 24.51
CA ILE A 113 13.84 1.20 23.84
C ILE A 113 13.87 0.83 22.36
N ASP A 114 13.93 -0.47 22.08
CA ASP A 114 13.93 -1.00 20.72
C ASP A 114 13.23 -2.36 20.63
N ASN A 115 12.51 -2.58 19.54
CA ASN A 115 11.78 -3.82 19.31
C ASN A 115 11.60 -4.08 17.81
N MET A 116 11.16 -5.29 17.47
CA MET A 116 11.00 -5.68 16.07
C MET A 116 10.01 -4.81 15.30
N LEU A 117 8.94 -4.30 15.94
CA LEU A 117 7.98 -3.43 15.25
C LEU A 117 8.60 -2.07 14.89
N LYS A 118 9.40 -1.50 15.81
CA LYS A 118 10.14 -0.26 15.56
C LYS A 118 11.16 -0.45 14.44
N ILE A 119 11.94 -1.53 14.49
CA ILE A 119 12.95 -1.85 13.47
C ILE A 119 12.30 -2.06 12.10
N THR A 120 11.20 -2.80 12.00
CA THR A 120 10.52 -3.00 10.72
C THR A 120 9.88 -1.71 10.20
N ASN A 121 9.37 -0.85 11.08
CA ASN A 121 8.89 0.48 10.67
C ASN A 121 10.03 1.37 10.15
N ASP A 122 11.19 1.35 10.80
CA ASP A 122 12.38 2.08 10.33
C ASP A 122 12.86 1.53 8.98
N GLY A 123 12.86 0.20 8.80
CA GLY A 123 13.16 -0.43 7.50
C GLY A 123 12.20 -0.01 6.40
N ARG A 124 10.89 0.06 6.67
CA ARG A 124 9.89 0.54 5.71
C ARG A 124 10.08 2.01 5.34
N LYS A 125 10.45 2.86 6.30
CA LYS A 125 10.78 4.27 6.05
C LYS A 125 12.03 4.39 5.17
N LEU A 126 13.09 3.65 5.49
CA LEU A 126 14.34 3.63 4.75
C LEU A 126 14.14 3.16 3.29
N ALA A 127 13.31 2.13 3.08
CA ALA A 127 12.95 1.63 1.76
C ALA A 127 12.11 2.62 0.94
N LEU A 128 11.36 3.51 1.61
CA LEU A 128 10.66 4.60 0.94
C LEU A 128 11.63 5.72 0.56
N ASP A 129 12.33 6.28 1.55
CA ASP A 129 13.34 7.33 1.37
C ASP A 129 14.22 7.42 2.63
N GLN A 130 15.54 7.44 2.48
CA GLN A 130 16.48 7.54 3.60
C GLN A 130 16.31 8.83 4.42
N ARG A 131 15.81 9.90 3.80
CA ARG A 131 15.55 11.20 4.45
C ARG A 131 14.39 11.14 5.46
N MET A 132 13.60 10.06 5.45
CA MET A 132 12.61 9.75 6.49
C MET A 132 13.23 9.32 7.82
N ILE A 133 14.49 8.88 7.80
CA ILE A 133 15.27 8.55 9.00
C ILE A 133 16.11 9.76 9.41
N ASP A 134 16.81 10.36 8.47
CA ASP A 134 17.62 11.56 8.69
C ASP A 134 17.45 12.56 7.52
N PRO A 135 16.73 13.68 7.73
CA PRO A 135 16.49 14.69 6.69
C PRO A 135 17.74 15.34 6.11
N MET A 136 18.91 15.24 6.76
CA MET A 136 20.17 15.82 6.28
C MET A 136 20.87 14.96 5.21
N LEU A 137 20.38 13.73 4.99
CA LEU A 137 20.94 12.84 3.96
C LEU A 137 20.65 13.35 2.55
N PRO A 138 21.53 13.05 1.58
CA PRO A 138 21.32 13.47 0.20
C PRO A 138 20.10 12.80 -0.41
N ASP A 139 19.47 13.50 -1.35
CA ASP A 139 18.47 12.93 -2.26
C ASP A 139 19.18 12.12 -3.35
N ASP A 140 18.95 10.81 -3.38
CA ASP A 140 19.55 9.93 -4.38
C ASP A 140 18.73 10.00 -5.69
N PRO A 141 19.32 10.42 -6.83
CA PRO A 141 18.64 10.46 -8.12
C PRO A 141 18.01 9.12 -8.54
N ASP A 142 18.61 7.99 -8.15
CA ASP A 142 18.13 6.64 -8.48
C ASP A 142 17.12 6.11 -7.45
N SER A 143 16.70 6.95 -6.49
CA SER A 143 15.72 6.58 -5.48
C SER A 143 14.35 6.26 -6.06
N LYS A 144 13.62 5.45 -5.30
CA LYS A 144 12.23 5.10 -5.57
C LYS A 144 11.30 6.31 -5.71
N VAL A 145 11.53 7.36 -4.93
CA VAL A 145 10.77 8.61 -5.00
C VAL A 145 11.04 9.31 -6.33
N ASN A 146 12.31 9.44 -6.74
CA ASN A 146 12.69 10.07 -8.01
C ASN A 146 12.20 9.29 -9.22
N ALA A 147 12.31 7.95 -9.22
CA ALA A 147 11.73 7.11 -10.26
C ALA A 147 10.19 7.30 -10.39
N CYS A 148 9.49 7.53 -9.27
CA CYS A 148 8.07 7.85 -9.30
C CYS A 148 7.79 9.24 -9.86
N VAL A 149 8.60 10.25 -9.50
CA VAL A 149 8.50 11.61 -10.05
C VAL A 149 8.70 11.60 -11.56
N ASP A 150 9.69 10.85 -12.06
CA ASP A 150 9.94 10.67 -13.49
C ASP A 150 8.72 10.10 -14.21
N ASN A 151 8.12 9.05 -13.66
CA ASN A 151 6.96 8.41 -14.26
C ASN A 151 5.72 9.32 -14.25
N VAL A 152 5.47 10.03 -13.13
CA VAL A 152 4.38 11.00 -13.01
C VAL A 152 4.54 12.13 -14.02
N TYR A 153 5.75 12.67 -14.16
CA TYR A 153 6.06 13.73 -15.12
C TYR A 153 5.86 13.24 -16.56
N ARG A 154 6.40 12.07 -16.92
CA ARG A 154 6.23 11.45 -18.25
C ARG A 154 4.76 11.31 -18.63
N ILE A 155 3.94 10.72 -17.76
CA ILE A 155 2.49 10.53 -18.00
C ILE A 155 1.77 11.88 -18.08
N TRP A 156 2.19 12.87 -17.29
CA TRP A 156 1.61 14.21 -17.34
C TRP A 156 1.89 14.90 -18.69
N GLU A 157 3.08 14.75 -19.24
CA GLU A 157 3.50 15.31 -20.52
C GLU A 157 2.82 14.59 -21.69
N GLU A 158 2.87 13.24 -21.71
CA GLU A 158 2.25 12.40 -22.75
C GLU A 158 0.74 12.63 -22.88
N HIS A 159 0.06 12.98 -21.79
CA HIS A 159 -1.39 13.18 -21.74
C HIS A 159 -1.81 14.65 -21.50
N ALA A 160 -0.97 15.61 -21.88
CA ALA A 160 -1.26 17.04 -21.74
C ALA A 160 -2.52 17.45 -22.54
N ASP A 161 -2.75 16.85 -23.70
CA ASP A 161 -3.88 17.08 -24.60
C ASP A 161 -5.23 16.68 -23.97
N THR A 162 -5.25 15.55 -23.27
CA THR A 162 -6.42 14.95 -22.64
C THR A 162 -6.61 15.38 -21.19
N LYS A 163 -5.65 16.15 -20.64
CA LYS A 163 -5.59 16.54 -19.23
C LYS A 163 -5.82 15.34 -18.30
N ALA A 164 -5.18 14.22 -18.61
CA ALA A 164 -5.33 13.02 -17.79
C ALA A 164 -4.82 13.26 -16.37
N THR A 165 -5.40 12.52 -15.43
CA THR A 165 -5.12 12.65 -13.99
C THR A 165 -4.50 11.39 -13.43
N GLN A 166 -3.77 11.56 -12.34
CA GLN A 166 -2.96 10.52 -11.71
C GLN A 166 -3.18 10.56 -10.19
N LEU A 167 -3.17 9.38 -9.57
CA LEU A 167 -3.18 9.24 -8.12
C LEU A 167 -1.82 8.75 -7.63
N VAL A 168 -1.29 9.39 -6.60
CA VAL A 168 -0.07 8.96 -5.91
C VAL A 168 -0.43 8.58 -4.48
N PHE A 169 -0.21 7.32 -4.13
CA PHE A 169 -0.47 6.79 -2.81
C PHE A 169 0.81 6.68 -1.99
N CYS A 170 0.79 7.29 -0.80
CA CYS A 170 1.83 7.09 0.20
C CYS A 170 1.26 7.18 1.63
N ASP A 171 1.42 6.14 2.44
CA ASP A 171 0.87 6.06 3.79
C ASP A 171 1.89 6.46 4.87
N LEU A 172 3.18 6.23 4.63
CA LEU A 172 4.24 6.42 5.63
C LEU A 172 4.70 7.86 5.83
N SER A 173 4.53 8.71 4.81
CA SER A 173 5.10 10.06 4.77
C SER A 173 4.03 11.14 4.55
N THR A 174 2.95 11.08 5.33
CA THR A 174 1.87 12.07 5.22
C THR A 174 2.31 13.45 5.75
N PRO A 175 1.84 14.56 5.15
CA PRO A 175 2.18 15.91 5.62
C PRO A 175 1.71 16.17 7.05
N LYS A 176 2.59 16.71 7.91
CA LYS A 176 2.31 17.01 9.33
C LYS A 176 2.26 18.50 9.66
N ASN A 177 2.58 19.38 8.71
CA ASN A 177 2.65 20.84 8.89
C ASN A 177 3.61 21.30 10.02
N ASP A 178 4.60 20.48 10.38
CA ASP A 178 5.59 20.73 11.44
C ASP A 178 6.99 21.05 10.90
N GLY A 179 7.12 21.21 9.58
CA GLY A 179 8.40 21.44 8.90
C GLY A 179 9.28 20.19 8.78
N THR A 180 8.79 19.01 9.19
CA THR A 180 9.52 17.76 9.00
C THR A 180 9.46 17.30 7.55
N PHE A 181 10.52 16.63 7.11
CA PHE A 181 10.60 16.04 5.78
C PHE A 181 9.40 15.12 5.52
N ASN A 182 8.77 15.29 4.37
CA ASN A 182 7.77 14.38 3.87
C ASN A 182 7.85 14.25 2.35
N VAL A 183 7.53 13.06 1.85
CA VAL A 183 7.65 12.69 0.44
C VAL A 183 6.64 13.45 -0.43
N TYR A 184 5.51 13.88 0.14
CA TYR A 184 4.48 14.61 -0.61
C TYR A 184 5.00 15.99 -1.05
N ASP A 185 5.58 16.74 -0.13
CA ASP A 185 6.16 18.05 -0.42
C ASP A 185 7.40 17.93 -1.31
N ASP A 186 8.29 16.98 -1.04
CA ASP A 186 9.48 16.71 -1.87
C ASP A 186 9.09 16.40 -3.33
N MET A 187 8.13 15.50 -3.55
CA MET A 187 7.64 15.20 -4.90
C MET A 187 6.95 16.39 -5.55
N ARG A 188 6.16 17.15 -4.79
CA ARG A 188 5.48 18.35 -5.30
C ARG A 188 6.50 19.39 -5.77
N GLU A 189 7.52 19.68 -4.98
CA GLU A 189 8.58 20.63 -5.32
C GLU A 189 9.34 20.20 -6.57
N LYS A 190 9.71 18.91 -6.65
CA LYS A 190 10.37 18.33 -7.84
C LYS A 190 9.52 18.41 -9.10
N LEU A 191 8.22 18.12 -8.99
CA LEU A 191 7.29 18.22 -10.12
C LEU A 191 7.08 19.67 -10.57
N ILE A 192 7.01 20.63 -9.63
CA ILE A 192 6.93 22.06 -9.93
C ILE A 192 8.21 22.56 -10.60
N ALA A 193 9.38 22.14 -10.12
CA ALA A 193 10.67 22.48 -10.71
C ALA A 193 10.80 21.97 -12.15
N ARG A 194 10.11 20.89 -12.51
CA ARG A 194 10.00 20.37 -13.89
C ARG A 194 8.95 21.07 -14.74
N GLY A 195 8.22 22.05 -14.20
CA GLY A 195 7.28 22.88 -14.94
C GLY A 195 5.81 22.49 -14.78
N ILE A 196 5.45 21.53 -13.92
CA ILE A 196 4.04 21.25 -13.62
C ILE A 196 3.49 22.41 -12.76
N PRO A 197 2.39 23.06 -13.18
CA PRO A 197 1.81 24.13 -12.39
C PRO A 197 1.34 23.66 -11.02
N ALA A 198 1.66 24.44 -9.97
CA ALA A 198 1.43 24.05 -8.57
C ALA A 198 -0.05 23.77 -8.28
N GLU A 199 -0.97 24.45 -8.96
CA GLU A 199 -2.42 24.26 -8.84
C GLU A 199 -2.90 22.88 -9.32
N GLN A 200 -2.13 22.20 -10.18
CA GLN A 200 -2.45 20.87 -10.68
C GLN A 200 -2.07 19.76 -9.71
N ILE A 201 -1.30 20.08 -8.66
CA ILE A 201 -0.82 19.13 -7.66
C ILE A 201 -1.52 19.44 -6.34
N ARG A 202 -2.34 18.50 -5.85
CA ARG A 202 -3.09 18.68 -4.60
C ARG A 202 -2.99 17.48 -3.69
N PHE A 203 -3.20 17.72 -2.39
CA PHE A 203 -3.19 16.68 -1.37
C PHE A 203 -4.60 16.48 -0.81
N ILE A 204 -5.01 15.21 -0.66
CA ILE A 204 -6.30 14.90 -0.01
C ILE A 204 -6.37 15.41 1.45
N HIS A 205 -5.20 15.61 2.08
CA HIS A 205 -5.09 16.06 3.47
C HIS A 205 -5.60 17.50 3.68
N GLU A 206 -5.63 18.32 2.62
CA GLU A 206 -6.17 19.68 2.65
C GLU A 206 -7.71 19.70 2.70
N ALA A 207 -8.37 18.62 2.28
CA ALA A 207 -9.82 18.49 2.26
C ALA A 207 -10.30 17.66 3.47
N THR A 208 -10.64 18.33 4.57
CA THR A 208 -11.04 17.68 5.82
C THR A 208 -12.54 17.37 5.88
N THR A 209 -13.36 18.20 5.24
CA THR A 209 -14.82 18.03 5.17
C THR A 209 -15.26 17.30 3.90
N ASP A 210 -16.43 16.64 3.94
CA ASP A 210 -16.96 15.94 2.77
C ASP A 210 -17.31 16.89 1.61
N ALA A 211 -17.70 18.13 1.92
CA ALA A 211 -17.92 19.17 0.92
C ALA A 211 -16.61 19.52 0.17
N GLN A 212 -15.51 19.75 0.91
CA GLN A 212 -14.20 20.03 0.33
C GLN A 212 -13.66 18.84 -0.46
N LYS A 213 -13.85 17.61 0.02
CA LYS A 213 -13.46 16.39 -0.72
C LYS A 213 -14.22 16.30 -2.04
N LYS A 214 -15.53 16.54 -2.02
CA LYS A 214 -16.38 16.53 -3.22
C LYS A 214 -15.95 17.59 -4.23
N GLU A 215 -15.58 18.78 -3.77
CA GLU A 215 -15.02 19.84 -4.62
C GLU A 215 -13.68 19.41 -5.24
N LEU A 216 -12.75 18.91 -4.42
CA LEU A 216 -11.44 18.41 -4.88
C LEU A 216 -11.60 17.29 -5.91
N PHE A 217 -12.50 16.33 -5.68
CA PHE A 217 -12.81 15.27 -6.64
C PHE A 217 -13.46 15.80 -7.92
N GLY A 218 -14.24 16.89 -7.84
CA GLY A 218 -14.72 17.63 -9.00
C GLY A 218 -13.56 18.19 -9.84
N LYS A 219 -12.58 18.84 -9.18
CA LYS A 219 -11.39 19.38 -9.84
C LYS A 219 -10.56 18.29 -10.50
N VAL A 220 -10.38 17.13 -9.87
CA VAL A 220 -9.70 15.99 -10.49
C VAL A 220 -10.46 15.46 -11.71
N ARG A 221 -11.79 15.32 -11.64
CA ARG A 221 -12.59 14.86 -12.79
C ARG A 221 -12.56 15.83 -13.98
N SER A 222 -12.49 17.14 -13.70
CA SER A 222 -12.37 18.18 -14.73
C SER A 222 -10.99 18.25 -15.37
N GLY A 223 -9.94 17.75 -14.69
CA GLY A 223 -8.55 17.87 -15.10
C GLY A 223 -7.87 19.17 -14.65
N GLU A 224 -8.51 19.96 -13.79
CA GLU A 224 -7.87 21.10 -13.10
C GLU A 224 -6.76 20.62 -12.15
N VAL A 225 -7.02 19.52 -11.42
CA VAL A 225 -6.01 18.83 -10.60
C VAL A 225 -5.60 17.56 -11.34
N ARG A 226 -4.36 17.50 -11.79
CA ARG A 226 -3.82 16.37 -12.58
C ARG A 226 -3.05 15.37 -11.73
N VAL A 227 -2.53 15.77 -10.58
CA VAL A 227 -1.84 14.86 -9.65
C VAL A 227 -2.46 15.03 -8.26
N LEU A 228 -3.11 13.98 -7.77
CA LEU A 228 -3.69 13.95 -6.43
C LEU A 228 -2.91 12.97 -5.56
N PHE A 229 -2.30 13.48 -4.49
CA PHE A 229 -1.64 12.65 -3.50
C PHE A 229 -2.59 12.30 -2.36
N GLY A 230 -2.50 11.07 -1.86
CA GLY A 230 -3.24 10.71 -0.66
C GLY A 230 -2.86 9.37 -0.05
N SER A 231 -3.24 9.20 1.20
CA SER A 231 -3.05 7.95 1.92
C SER A 231 -4.23 7.01 1.67
N THR A 232 -3.98 5.71 1.68
CA THR A 232 -4.97 4.63 1.58
C THR A 232 -6.14 4.84 2.54
N PRO A 233 -5.94 5.22 3.82
CA PRO A 233 -7.05 5.48 4.74
C PRO A 233 -7.92 6.67 4.32
N LYS A 234 -7.34 7.73 3.74
CA LYS A 234 -8.09 8.94 3.34
C LYS A 234 -8.73 8.83 1.95
N MET A 235 -8.17 8.02 1.06
CA MET A 235 -8.64 7.87 -0.33
C MET A 235 -9.35 6.54 -0.63
N GLY A 236 -9.24 5.52 0.23
CA GLY A 236 -9.56 4.12 -0.10
C GLY A 236 -11.04 3.71 -0.16
N ALA A 237 -11.99 4.60 0.14
CA ALA A 237 -13.42 4.29 0.00
C ALA A 237 -14.21 5.52 -0.46
N GLY A 238 -14.97 5.38 -1.55
CA GLY A 238 -15.89 6.41 -2.03
C GLY A 238 -15.27 7.52 -2.90
N THR A 239 -13.99 7.42 -3.25
CA THR A 239 -13.31 8.42 -4.10
C THR A 239 -13.71 8.24 -5.57
N ASN A 240 -14.62 9.11 -6.05
CA ASN A 240 -15.08 9.12 -7.43
C ASN A 240 -14.28 10.13 -8.27
N VAL A 241 -13.15 9.69 -8.82
CA VAL A 241 -12.25 10.50 -9.66
C VAL A 241 -11.87 9.83 -10.98
N GLN A 242 -12.70 8.89 -11.46
CA GLN A 242 -12.31 7.96 -12.51
C GLN A 242 -12.36 8.53 -13.94
N ASP A 243 -13.00 9.67 -14.16
CA ASP A 243 -13.32 10.18 -15.51
C ASP A 243 -12.08 10.43 -16.39
N ARG A 244 -10.99 10.90 -15.78
CA ARG A 244 -9.72 11.22 -16.47
C ARG A 244 -8.51 10.46 -15.90
N LEU A 245 -8.76 9.52 -14.99
CA LEU A 245 -7.70 8.79 -14.29
C LEU A 245 -7.00 7.83 -15.26
N ILE A 246 -5.69 7.99 -15.43
CA ILE A 246 -4.86 7.16 -16.32
C ILE A 246 -3.83 6.32 -15.56
N ALA A 247 -3.38 6.77 -14.39
CA ALA A 247 -2.33 6.08 -13.65
C ALA A 247 -2.53 6.14 -12.14
N ILE A 248 -2.13 5.07 -11.47
CA ILE A 248 -2.06 4.97 -10.02
C ILE A 248 -0.65 4.55 -9.64
N HIS A 249 0.00 5.34 -8.80
CA HIS A 249 1.35 5.09 -8.31
C HIS A 249 1.29 4.76 -6.82
N ASN A 250 1.81 3.59 -6.42
CA ASN A 250 1.90 3.20 -5.02
C ASN A 250 3.36 3.25 -4.57
N LEU A 251 3.69 4.19 -3.68
CA LEU A 251 5.04 4.38 -3.16
C LEU A 251 5.34 3.48 -1.98
N ASP A 252 4.38 3.19 -1.12
CA ASP A 252 4.57 2.21 -0.06
C ASP A 252 3.42 1.21 -0.03
N CYS A 253 3.79 -0.07 0.06
CA CYS A 253 2.80 -1.12 0.13
C CYS A 253 2.23 -1.18 1.56
N PRO A 254 0.89 -1.19 1.72
CA PRO A 254 0.28 -1.40 3.01
C PRO A 254 0.58 -2.82 3.51
N TRP A 255 0.55 -3.02 4.83
CA TRP A 255 0.79 -4.32 5.46
C TRP A 255 -0.14 -5.43 4.97
N ARG A 256 -1.35 -5.07 4.52
CA ARG A 256 -2.35 -6.04 4.09
C ARG A 256 -2.52 -5.96 2.57
N PRO A 257 -2.31 -7.08 1.84
CA PRO A 257 -2.56 -7.13 0.40
C PRO A 257 -3.99 -6.74 0.00
N SER A 258 -4.98 -6.92 0.89
CA SER A 258 -6.36 -6.51 0.68
C SER A 258 -6.52 -5.00 0.45
N ASP A 259 -5.64 -4.20 1.04
CA ASP A 259 -5.72 -2.74 0.98
C ASP A 259 -5.35 -2.24 -0.43
N VAL A 260 -4.40 -2.90 -1.11
CA VAL A 260 -4.06 -2.65 -2.53
C VAL A 260 -5.22 -3.04 -3.45
N GLY A 261 -5.84 -4.21 -3.22
CA GLY A 261 -6.99 -4.66 -4.01
C GLY A 261 -8.22 -3.75 -3.85
N ARG A 262 -8.41 -3.14 -2.67
CA ARG A 262 -9.51 -2.21 -2.39
C ARG A 262 -9.38 -0.91 -3.19
N ILE A 263 -8.17 -0.36 -3.32
CA ILE A 263 -7.90 0.82 -4.16
C ILE A 263 -8.41 0.53 -5.58
N LEU A 264 -7.94 -0.55 -6.19
CA LEU A 264 -8.27 -0.92 -7.57
C LEU A 264 -9.78 -1.17 -7.79
N ARG A 265 -10.46 -1.81 -6.84
CA ARG A 265 -11.92 -2.04 -6.92
C ARG A 265 -12.74 -0.76 -6.76
N THR A 266 -12.23 0.21 -6.00
CA THR A 266 -12.91 1.49 -5.75
C THR A 266 -12.85 2.40 -6.98
N PHE A 267 -11.78 2.30 -7.76
CA PHE A 267 -11.62 3.05 -9.00
C PHE A 267 -12.03 2.20 -10.20
N LYS A 268 -13.34 2.10 -10.48
CA LYS A 268 -13.86 1.57 -11.76
C LYS A 268 -13.51 2.54 -12.89
N ILE A 269 -12.34 2.38 -13.50
CA ILE A 269 -11.80 3.32 -14.49
C ILE A 269 -12.26 2.96 -15.91
N LYS A 270 -12.38 3.93 -16.82
CA LYS A 270 -12.98 3.73 -18.16
C LYS A 270 -11.97 3.34 -19.26
N LYS A 271 -10.66 3.42 -19.03
CA LYS A 271 -9.60 3.07 -20.00
C LYS A 271 -8.35 2.49 -19.30
N ASN A 272 -7.43 1.92 -20.10
CA ASN A 272 -6.18 1.27 -19.66
C ASN A 272 -5.47 2.08 -18.58
N VAL A 273 -5.28 1.50 -17.39
CA VAL A 273 -4.60 2.17 -16.27
C VAL A 273 -3.26 1.51 -16.04
N GLU A 274 -2.22 2.33 -15.99
CA GLU A 274 -0.91 1.93 -15.51
C GLU A 274 -0.91 1.98 -13.98
N VAL A 275 -0.81 0.81 -13.36
CA VAL A 275 -0.58 0.70 -11.92
C VAL A 275 0.89 0.46 -11.73
N THR A 276 1.57 1.51 -11.25
CA THR A 276 2.98 1.43 -10.92
C THR A 276 3.10 1.07 -9.45
N ASP A 277 3.50 -0.17 -9.20
CA ASP A 277 3.85 -0.65 -7.87
C ASP A 277 5.37 -0.57 -7.71
N ASN A 278 5.83 0.45 -7.00
CA ASN A 278 7.23 0.56 -6.64
C ASN A 278 7.55 -0.31 -5.40
N GLY A 279 6.60 -1.13 -4.95
CA GLY A 279 6.65 -1.96 -3.76
C GLY A 279 6.72 -3.45 -4.06
N LYS A 280 7.84 -3.93 -4.60
CA LYS A 280 8.40 -5.23 -4.20
C LYS A 280 9.91 -5.14 -4.16
N ASP A 281 10.38 -4.75 -3.00
CA ASP A 281 11.70 -5.10 -2.53
C ASP A 281 11.74 -6.62 -2.35
N ASN A 282 12.01 -7.34 -3.45
CA ASN A 282 12.66 -8.64 -3.33
C ASN A 282 14.12 -8.34 -2.98
N PHE A 283 14.37 -8.04 -1.72
CA PHE A 283 15.66 -8.20 -1.09
C PHE A 283 15.63 -9.50 -0.29
#